data_AF-A0A4Q3VUQ2-F1
#
_entry.id   AF-A0A4Q3VUQ2-F1
#
_cell.length_a   1.000
_cell.length_b   1.000
_cell.length_c   1.000
_cell.angle_alpha   90.00
_cell.angle_beta   90.00
_cell.angle_gamma   90.00
#
_symmetry.space_group_name_H-M   'P 1'
#
loop_
_entity.id
_entity.type
_entity.pdbx_description
1 polymer ?
#
loop_
_entity_poly.entity_id
_entity_poly.type
_entity_poly.pdbx_seq_one_letter_code
_entity_poly.pdbx_strand_id
1 'polypeptide(L)'
;MMQLFHDSGYKCSESVTRLYSTSFSSAIGLLHRDLRKPIYGIYGFVRVADEIVDTFHEFDKAALLAEFSADTWKAIERGISTNPILHAFQQVVHQYDIPRELITAFLRSMEMDLDKTVYHNT
;
A
#
# COMPACT_ATOMS: atom_id res chain seq x y z
N MET A 1 5.03 21.94 9.63
CA MET A 1 6.01 20.83 9.50
C MET A 1 5.32 19.50 9.22
N MET A 2 4.34 19.07 10.02
CA MET A 2 3.62 17.81 9.79
C MET A 2 2.84 17.73 8.46
N GLN A 3 2.22 18.84 8.03
CA GLN A 3 1.54 18.90 6.72
C GLN A 3 2.45 18.54 5.54
N LEU A 4 3.72 18.96 5.58
CA LEU A 4 4.69 18.61 4.54
C LEU A 4 4.96 17.09 4.51
N PHE A 5 4.95 16.45 5.67
CA PHE A 5 5.13 15.00 5.77
C PHE A 5 3.91 14.24 5.20
N HIS A 6 2.69 14.67 5.56
CA HIS A 6 1.45 14.14 4.97
C HIS A 6 1.45 14.26 3.44
N ASP A 7 1.74 15.46 2.93
CA ASP A 7 1.79 15.72 1.49
C ASP A 7 2.90 14.92 0.80
N SER A 8 4.04 14.69 1.47
CA SER A 8 5.11 13.84 0.94
C SER A 8 4.68 12.38 0.82
N GLY A 9 3.93 11.85 1.78
CA GLY A 9 3.40 10.49 1.72
C GLY A 9 2.47 10.30 0.52
N TYR A 10 1.52 11.22 0.34
CA TYR A 10 0.61 11.18 -0.80
C TYR A 10 1.33 11.35 -2.14
N LYS A 11 2.32 12.25 -2.24
CA LYS A 11 3.12 12.41 -3.46
C LYS A 11 3.92 11.15 -3.80
N CYS A 12 4.49 10.48 -2.80
CA CYS A 12 5.17 9.21 -3.00
C CYS A 12 4.21 8.16 -3.59
N SER A 13 3.00 8.05 -3.04
CA SER A 13 1.98 7.11 -3.52
C SER A 13 1.47 7.46 -4.93
N GLU A 14 1.31 8.76 -5.23
CA GLU A 14 0.98 9.24 -6.58
C GLU A 14 2.09 8.90 -7.59
N SER A 15 3.36 9.11 -7.24
CA SER A 15 4.49 8.77 -8.08
C SER A 15 4.55 7.28 -8.38
N VAL A 16 4.40 6.42 -7.35
CA VAL A 16 4.27 4.96 -7.53
C VAL A 16 3.13 4.65 -8.50
N THR A 17 1.94 5.19 -8.27
CA THR A 17 0.77 4.93 -9.12
C THR A 17 1.03 5.29 -10.59
N ARG A 18 1.65 6.45 -10.85
CA ARG A 18 1.97 6.91 -12.20
C ARG A 18 3.02 6.05 -12.90
N LEU A 19 3.99 5.53 -12.15
CA LEU A 19 5.02 4.64 -12.69
C LEU A 19 4.46 3.27 -13.07
N TYR A 20 3.55 2.73 -12.26
CA TYR A 20 2.97 1.41 -12.49
C TYR A 20 1.76 1.42 -13.43
N SER A 21 0.97 2.50 -13.49
CA SER A 21 -0.22 2.54 -14.33
C SER A 21 -0.63 3.96 -14.77
N THR A 22 -0.32 4.28 -16.01
CA THR A 22 -0.75 5.54 -16.65
C THR A 22 -2.27 5.59 -16.85
N SER A 23 -2.91 4.46 -17.17
CA SER A 23 -4.35 4.36 -17.35
C SER A 23 -5.10 4.55 -16.02
N PHE A 24 -4.65 3.89 -14.95
CA PHE A 24 -5.27 4.04 -13.63
C PHE A 24 -5.06 5.46 -13.07
N SER A 25 -3.86 6.02 -13.21
CA SER A 25 -3.62 7.42 -12.83
C SER A 25 -4.53 8.39 -13.60
N SER A 26 -4.78 8.14 -14.89
CA SER A 26 -5.72 8.94 -15.69
C SER A 26 -7.16 8.81 -15.17
N ALA A 27 -7.59 7.60 -14.80
CA ALA A 27 -8.91 7.35 -14.21
C ALA A 27 -9.09 8.08 -12.87
N ILE A 28 -8.08 8.08 -12.00
CA ILE A 28 -8.10 8.86 -10.75
C ILE A 28 -8.26 10.35 -11.05
N GLY A 29 -7.67 10.85 -12.14
CA GLY A 29 -7.82 12.24 -12.59
C GLY A 29 -9.26 12.66 -12.89
N LEU A 30 -10.15 11.70 -13.20
CA LEU A 30 -11.58 11.95 -13.45
C LEU A 30 -12.41 12.04 -12.16
N LEU A 31 -11.89 11.57 -11.02
CA LEU A 31 -12.57 11.66 -9.74
C LEU A 31 -12.60 13.10 -9.20
N HIS A 32 -13.53 13.35 -8.27
CA HIS A 32 -13.56 14.58 -7.49
C HIS A 32 -12.20 14.82 -6.83
N ARG A 33 -11.76 16.09 -6.77
CA ARG A 33 -10.40 16.45 -6.32
C ARG A 33 -10.07 15.88 -4.94
N ASP A 34 -11.05 15.85 -4.05
CA ASP A 34 -10.87 15.40 -2.66
C ASP A 34 -10.66 13.88 -2.54
N LEU A 35 -11.05 13.10 -3.55
CA LEU A 35 -10.87 11.65 -3.56
C LEU A 35 -9.54 11.21 -4.17
N ARG A 36 -8.88 12.08 -4.95
CA ARG A 36 -7.67 11.68 -5.71
C ARG A 36 -6.53 11.24 -4.80
N LYS A 37 -6.19 12.07 -3.80
CA LYS A 37 -5.13 11.78 -2.82
C LYS A 37 -5.42 10.48 -2.04
N PRO A 38 -6.63 10.30 -1.46
CA PRO A 38 -7.00 9.05 -0.82
C PRO A 38 -6.83 7.81 -1.71
N ILE A 39 -7.28 7.87 -2.97
CA ILE A 39 -7.14 6.74 -3.88
C ILE A 39 -5.67 6.44 -4.20
N TYR A 40 -4.83 7.46 -4.37
CA TYR A 40 -3.39 7.25 -4.50
C TYR A 40 -2.79 6.59 -3.25
N GLY A 41 -3.21 6.99 -2.04
CA GLY A 41 -2.77 6.37 -0.79
C GLY A 41 -3.13 4.88 -0.69
N ILE A 42 -4.32 4.49 -1.15
CA ILE A 42 -4.74 3.08 -1.23
C ILE A 42 -3.90 2.33 -2.27
N TYR A 43 -3.76 2.88 -3.49
CA TYR A 43 -3.00 2.23 -4.55
C TYR A 43 -1.54 2.03 -4.18
N GLY A 44 -0.91 3.01 -3.53
CA GLY A 44 0.47 2.89 -3.07
C GLY A 44 0.68 1.70 -2.15
N PHE A 45 -0.22 1.49 -1.18
CA PHE A 45 -0.18 0.34 -0.27
C PHE A 45 -0.34 -0.98 -1.02
N VAL A 46 -1.36 -1.09 -1.87
CA VAL A 46 -1.63 -2.31 -2.65
C VAL A 46 -0.45 -2.66 -3.55
N ARG A 47 0.07 -1.68 -4.31
CA ARG A 47 1.15 -1.93 -5.25
C ARG A 47 2.44 -2.39 -4.57
N VAL A 48 2.79 -1.83 -3.41
CA VAL A 48 4.00 -2.28 -2.69
C VAL A 48 3.85 -3.72 -2.21
N ALA A 49 2.69 -4.10 -1.69
CA ALA A 49 2.43 -5.49 -1.31
C ALA A 49 2.52 -6.44 -2.52
N ASP A 50 1.92 -6.06 -3.65
CA ASP A 50 2.02 -6.84 -4.89
C ASP A 50 3.49 -6.99 -5.35
N GLU A 51 4.32 -5.93 -5.30
CA GLU A 51 5.74 -6.05 -5.70
C GLU A 51 6.54 -7.02 -4.83
N ILE A 52 6.22 -7.08 -3.53
CA ILE A 52 6.83 -8.08 -2.63
C ILE A 52 6.52 -9.49 -3.14
N VAL A 53 5.27 -9.76 -3.52
CA VAL A 53 4.83 -11.07 -4.01
C VAL A 53 5.30 -11.37 -5.43
N ASP A 54 5.20 -10.40 -6.34
CA ASP A 54 5.34 -10.60 -7.79
C ASP A 54 6.75 -10.35 -8.30
N THR A 55 7.55 -9.47 -7.67
CA THR A 55 8.78 -8.95 -8.29
C THR A 55 10.05 -9.28 -7.51
N PHE A 56 10.02 -9.28 -6.18
CA PHE A 56 11.24 -9.33 -5.34
C PHE A 56 11.86 -10.73 -5.20
N HIS A 57 12.01 -11.48 -6.31
CA HIS A 57 12.41 -12.90 -6.34
C HIS A 57 13.80 -13.19 -5.75
N GLU A 58 14.68 -12.20 -5.70
CA GLU A 58 16.04 -12.33 -5.15
C GLU A 58 16.10 -12.03 -3.64
N PHE A 59 14.96 -11.74 -3.00
CA PHE A 59 14.86 -11.39 -1.59
C PHE A 59 13.96 -12.38 -0.83
N ASP A 60 14.07 -12.38 0.51
CA ASP A 60 13.16 -13.13 1.37
C ASP A 60 11.78 -12.45 1.41
N LYS A 61 10.93 -12.81 0.44
CA LYS A 61 9.58 -12.24 0.29
C LYS A 61 8.70 -12.47 1.52
N ALA A 62 8.84 -13.61 2.19
CA ALA A 62 8.05 -13.93 3.38
C ALA A 62 8.42 -12.99 4.53
N ALA A 63 9.72 -12.77 4.77
CA ALA A 63 10.18 -11.80 5.76
C ALA A 63 9.72 -10.37 5.41
N LEU A 64 9.86 -9.96 4.14
CA LEU A 64 9.45 -8.63 3.68
C LEU A 64 7.94 -8.40 3.84
N LEU A 65 7.10 -9.38 3.49
CA LEU A 65 5.65 -9.26 3.62
C LEU A 65 5.23 -9.24 5.09
N ALA A 66 5.85 -10.07 5.94
CA ALA A 66 5.59 -10.07 7.38
C ALA A 66 5.96 -8.72 8.03
N GLU A 67 7.10 -8.14 7.66
CA GLU A 67 7.52 -6.81 8.11
C GLU A 67 6.55 -5.73 7.63
N PHE A 68 6.20 -5.74 6.33
CA PHE A 68 5.26 -4.78 5.74
C PHE A 68 3.88 -4.84 6.41
N SER A 69 3.38 -6.05 6.69
CA SER A 69 2.13 -6.29 7.42
C SER A 69 2.20 -5.71 8.84
N ALA A 70 3.25 -6.03 9.59
CA ALA A 70 3.44 -5.53 10.95
C ALA A 70 3.54 -3.99 10.98
N ASP A 71 4.27 -3.40 10.04
CA ASP A 71 4.45 -1.95 9.96
C ASP A 71 3.17 -1.23 9.50
N THR A 72 2.33 -1.88 8.69
CA THR A 72 1.00 -1.37 8.34
C THR A 72 0.14 -1.21 9.59
N TRP A 73 0.08 -2.23 10.45
CA TRP A 73 -0.69 -2.15 11.70
C TRP A 73 -0.10 -1.13 12.67
N LYS A 74 1.24 -1.10 12.84
CA LYS A 74 1.90 -0.07 13.66
C LYS A 74 1.59 1.34 13.16
N ALA A 75 1.56 1.55 11.84
CA ALA A 75 1.24 2.83 11.23
C ALA A 75 -0.19 3.28 11.56
N ILE A 76 -1.16 2.37 11.42
CA ILE A 76 -2.57 2.61 11.74
C ILE A 76 -2.74 2.89 13.23
N GLU A 77 -2.19 2.05 14.10
CA GLU A 77 -2.33 2.22 15.56
C GLU A 77 -1.72 3.51 16.09
N ARG A 78 -0.56 3.93 15.55
CA ARG A 78 0.15 5.13 16.00
C ARG A 78 -0.33 6.41 15.30
N GLY A 79 -1.05 6.30 14.19
CA GLY A 79 -1.42 7.44 13.33
C GLY A 79 -0.25 8.07 12.56
N ILE A 80 0.91 7.40 12.53
CA ILE A 80 2.13 7.87 11.85
C ILE A 80 3.01 6.69 11.44
N SER A 81 3.71 6.82 10.32
CA SER A 81 4.72 5.87 9.86
C SER A 81 5.90 6.62 9.26
N THR A 82 7.11 6.10 9.42
CA THR A 82 8.30 6.59 8.71
C THR A 82 8.36 6.13 7.26
N ASN A 83 7.60 5.08 6.90
CA ASN A 83 7.38 4.69 5.52
C ASN A 83 6.31 5.61 4.90
N PRO A 84 6.64 6.42 3.88
CA PRO A 84 5.71 7.41 3.31
C PRO A 84 4.48 6.79 2.66
N ILE A 85 4.58 5.58 2.10
CA ILE A 85 3.45 4.84 1.52
C ILE A 85 2.49 4.41 2.62
N LEU A 86 3.01 3.77 3.67
CA LEU A 86 2.20 3.38 4.83
C LEU A 86 1.64 4.59 5.57
N HIS A 87 2.37 5.70 5.61
CA HIS A 87 1.89 6.93 6.20
C HIS A 87 0.69 7.51 5.44
N ALA A 88 0.74 7.52 4.10
CA ALA A 88 -0.40 7.94 3.29
C ALA A 88 -1.59 6.99 3.48
N PHE A 89 -1.36 5.68 3.41
CA PHE A 89 -2.43 4.70 3.57
C PHE A 89 -3.13 4.79 4.93
N GLN A 90 -2.38 4.86 6.03
CA GLN A 90 -3.00 4.97 7.35
C GLN A 90 -3.84 6.26 7.50
N GLN A 91 -3.44 7.37 6.86
CA GLN A 91 -4.28 8.58 6.87
C GLN A 91 -5.63 8.33 6.21
N VAL A 92 -5.65 7.56 5.10
CA VAL A 92 -6.88 7.18 4.42
C VAL A 92 -7.72 6.25 5.29
N VAL A 93 -7.09 5.27 5.95
CA VAL A 93 -7.77 4.37 6.89
C VAL A 93 -8.51 5.14 7.97
N HIS A 94 -7.85 6.11 8.61
CA HIS A 94 -8.48 6.93 9.65
C HIS A 94 -9.51 7.93 9.11
N GLN A 95 -9.26 8.53 7.94
CA GLN A 95 -10.16 9.52 7.36
C GLN A 95 -11.50 8.90 6.92
N TYR A 96 -11.47 7.66 6.42
CA TYR A 96 -12.63 6.99 5.86
C TYR A 96 -13.13 5.80 6.69
N ASP A 97 -12.57 5.60 7.88
CA ASP A 97 -12.89 4.48 8.77
C ASP A 97 -12.85 3.13 8.04
N ILE A 98 -11.76 2.87 7.31
CA ILE A 98 -11.63 1.64 6.52
C ILE A 98 -11.67 0.44 7.48
N PRO A 99 -12.61 -0.51 7.29
CA PRO A 99 -12.72 -1.66 8.17
C PRO A 99 -11.44 -2.49 8.21
N ARG A 100 -11.01 -2.85 9.42
CA ARG A 100 -9.79 -3.64 9.63
C ARG A 100 -9.87 -4.99 8.93
N GLU A 101 -11.06 -5.58 8.84
CA GLU A 101 -11.26 -6.87 8.19
C GLU A 101 -10.87 -6.84 6.71
N LEU A 102 -11.06 -5.71 6.02
CA LEU A 102 -10.65 -5.56 4.62
C LEU A 102 -9.13 -5.55 4.48
N ILE A 103 -8.44 -4.86 5.39
CA ILE A 103 -6.98 -4.78 5.40
C ILE A 103 -6.37 -6.15 5.74
N THR A 104 -6.94 -6.83 6.74
CA THR A 104 -6.54 -8.19 7.10
C THR A 104 -6.78 -9.18 5.96
N ALA A 105 -7.94 -9.10 5.29
CA ALA A 105 -8.25 -9.97 4.16
C ALA A 105 -7.27 -9.75 2.99
N PHE A 106 -6.94 -8.50 2.68
CA PHE A 106 -5.94 -8.17 1.65
C PHE A 106 -4.56 -8.73 2.00
N LEU A 107 -4.02 -8.43 3.19
CA LEU A 107 -2.70 -8.93 3.60
C LEU A 107 -2.64 -10.47 3.60
N ARG A 108 -3.72 -11.13 4.06
CA ARG A 108 -3.83 -12.59 3.99
C ARG A 108 -3.84 -13.13 2.56
N SER A 109 -4.47 -12.42 1.61
CA SER A 109 -4.39 -12.84 0.20
C SER A 109 -2.97 -12.77 -0.35
N MET A 110 -2.18 -11.76 0.04
CA MET A 110 -0.76 -11.66 -0.34
C MET A 110 0.07 -12.81 0.24
N GLU A 111 -0.18 -13.20 1.50
CA GLU A 111 0.47 -14.37 2.12
C GLU A 111 0.15 -15.65 1.35
N MET A 112 -1.11 -15.85 0.95
CA MET A 112 -1.52 -17.03 0.16
C MET A 112 -0.87 -17.08 -1.22
N ASP A 113 -0.62 -15.94 -1.85
CA ASP A 113 0.02 -15.90 -3.17
C ASP A 113 1.52 -16.18 -3.08
N LEU A 114 2.19 -15.84 -1.97
CA LEU A 114 3.56 -16.32 -1.72
C LEU A 114 3.62 -17.85 -1.67
N ASP A 115 2.71 -18.49 -0.95
CA ASP A 115 2.69 -19.94 -0.80
C ASP A 115 2.53 -20.65 -2.16
N LYS A 116 1.64 -20.17 -3.03
CA LYS A 116 1.42 -20.74 -4.38
C LYS A 116 2.68 -20.74 -5.24
N THR A 117 3.55 -19.75 -5.05
CA THR A 117 4.81 -19.62 -5.81
C THR A 117 5.78 -20.76 -5.49
N VAL A 118 5.71 -21.34 -4.28
CA VAL A 118 6.57 -22.47 -3.86
C VAL A 118 6.14 -23.79 -4.51
N TYR A 119 4.88 -23.96 -4.89
CA TYR A 119 4.35 -25.22 -5.46
C TYR A 119 4.63 -25.42 -6.96
N HIS A 120 5.26 -24.45 -7.64
CA HIS A 120 5.44 -24.48 -9.10
C HIS A 120 6.76 -25.09 -9.61
N ASN A 121 7.44 -25.92 -8.81
CA ASN A 121 8.55 -26.75 -9.26
C ASN A 121 8.25 -28.24 -9.00
N THR A 122 7.57 -28.88 -9.94
CA THR A 122 7.58 -30.35 -10.10
C THR A 122 7.59 -30.69 -11.58
#